data_AF-A0A841H434-F1
#
_entry.id   AF-A0A841H434-F1
#
_cell.length_a   1.000
_cell.length_b   1.000
_cell.length_c   1.000
_cell.angle_alpha   90.00
_cell.angle_beta   90.00
_cell.angle_gamma   90.00
#
_symmetry.space_group_name_H-M   'P 1'
#
loop_
_entity.id
_entity.type
_entity.pdbx_description
1 polymer ?
#
loop_
_entity_poly.entity_id
_entity_poly.type
_entity_poly.pdbx_seq_one_letter_code
_entity_poly.pdbx_strand_id
1 'polypeptide(L)'
;MNAPALRVRSIGEILDMAFQLYRAHMVPIVTATGLFILPILLLQVVVPEEFLSVVDRVSNIFFMAASAAVVLIASEGYMGRQLDGVTAVKRVNGRFMSVWGAAIIQGLMIGIGLLLLVIPGLIAAAWTFGMQQAVMIEGRKANDSFERSRDLARGNLMHVLLTAVMTLVITFVAVIGVMVVLGYVFTGTRSLNIVSTLVMILLNPLAAVVNTVLYYDLRIRKEGYDVQVYTERMDAGVPVAG
;
A
#
# COMPACT_ATOMS: atom_id res chain seq x y z
N MET A 1 -11.75 -15.64 5.34
CA MET A 1 -11.75 -14.79 6.55
C MET A 1 -13.09 -14.08 6.58
N ASN A 2 -13.78 -14.05 7.72
CA ASN A 2 -15.02 -13.26 7.87
C ASN A 2 -14.70 -11.76 7.80
N ALA A 3 -15.67 -10.93 7.41
CA ALA A 3 -15.49 -9.49 7.36
C ALA A 3 -15.03 -8.97 8.74
N PRO A 4 -13.93 -8.20 8.82
CA PRO A 4 -13.54 -7.52 10.05
C PRO A 4 -14.65 -6.63 10.60
N ALA A 5 -14.79 -6.56 11.92
CA ALA A 5 -15.65 -5.56 12.56
C ALA A 5 -15.17 -4.14 12.21
N LEU A 6 -16.08 -3.28 11.77
CA LEU A 6 -15.79 -1.87 11.51
C LEU A 6 -15.78 -1.13 12.84
N ARG A 7 -14.60 -0.97 13.43
CA ARG A 7 -14.39 -0.22 14.67
C ARG A 7 -13.06 0.51 14.65
N VAL A 8 -12.95 1.47 15.56
CA VAL A 8 -11.70 2.17 15.87
C VAL A 8 -10.65 1.17 16.42
N ARG A 9 -9.41 1.31 15.96
CA ARG A 9 -8.27 0.41 16.26
C ARG A 9 -7.05 1.16 16.76
N SER A 10 -6.39 0.60 17.75
CA SER A 10 -5.02 0.98 18.13
C SER A 10 -4.01 0.64 17.03
N ILE A 11 -2.79 1.16 17.14
CA ILE A 11 -1.73 0.95 16.15
C ILE A 11 -1.39 -0.55 16.01
N GLY A 12 -1.33 -1.28 17.14
CA GLY A 12 -1.11 -2.73 17.13
C GLY A 12 -2.23 -3.48 16.42
N GLU A 13 -3.49 -3.13 16.71
CA GLU A 13 -4.66 -3.74 16.05
C GLU A 13 -4.72 -3.44 14.55
N ILE A 14 -4.22 -2.28 14.10
CA ILE A 14 -4.10 -1.95 12.67
C ILE A 14 -3.08 -2.89 12.00
N LEU A 15 -1.91 -3.08 12.61
CA LEU A 15 -0.88 -3.97 12.09
C LEU A 15 -1.34 -5.43 12.10
N ASP A 16 -1.95 -5.88 13.19
CA ASP A 16 -2.50 -7.24 13.31
C ASP A 16 -3.56 -7.51 12.25
N MET A 17 -4.48 -6.56 12.05
CA MET A 17 -5.50 -6.65 11.01
C MET A 17 -4.87 -6.66 9.62
N ALA A 18 -3.85 -5.81 9.37
CA ALA A 18 -3.14 -5.80 8.10
C ALA A 18 -2.44 -7.14 7.82
N PHE A 19 -1.80 -7.76 8.82
CA PHE A 19 -1.20 -9.08 8.69
C PHE A 19 -2.22 -10.19 8.47
N GLN A 20 -3.37 -10.13 9.13
CA GLN A 20 -4.47 -11.08 8.89
C GLN A 20 -5.00 -10.95 7.47
N LEU A 21 -5.20 -9.71 7.01
CA LEU A 21 -5.72 -9.39 5.69
C LEU A 21 -4.74 -9.81 4.58
N TYR A 22 -3.44 -9.50 4.77
CA TYR A 22 -2.36 -9.93 3.90
C TYR A 22 -2.33 -11.46 3.78
N ARG A 23 -2.36 -12.18 4.90
CA ARG A 23 -2.34 -13.65 4.91
C ARG A 23 -3.58 -14.25 4.25
N ALA A 24 -4.76 -13.68 4.52
CA ALA A 24 -6.02 -14.15 3.93
C ALA A 24 -6.10 -13.92 2.41
N HIS A 25 -5.38 -12.93 1.88
CA HIS A 25 -5.39 -12.57 0.46
C HIS A 25 -4.01 -12.65 -0.19
N MET A 26 -3.13 -13.51 0.34
CA MET A 26 -1.74 -13.60 -0.12
C MET A 26 -1.66 -13.93 -1.61
N VAL A 27 -2.50 -14.87 -2.08
CA VAL A 27 -2.52 -15.28 -3.49
C VAL A 27 -2.91 -14.11 -4.39
N PRO A 28 -4.08 -13.45 -4.24
CA PRO A 28 -4.40 -12.26 -5.04
C PRO A 28 -3.35 -11.15 -4.99
N ILE A 29 -2.80 -10.87 -3.80
CA ILE A 29 -1.76 -9.83 -3.61
C ILE A 29 -0.51 -10.18 -4.43
N VAL A 30 0.02 -11.39 -4.26
CA VAL A 30 1.23 -11.86 -4.97
C VAL A 30 0.98 -11.99 -6.46
N THR A 31 -0.20 -12.44 -6.88
CA THR A 31 -0.58 -12.47 -8.30
C THR A 31 -0.59 -11.07 -8.90
N ALA A 32 -1.24 -10.09 -8.24
CA ALA A 32 -1.29 -8.73 -8.75
C ALA A 32 0.10 -8.09 -8.82
N THR A 33 0.88 -8.20 -7.74
CA THR A 33 2.25 -7.66 -7.71
C THR A 33 3.15 -8.37 -8.71
N GLY A 34 3.10 -9.70 -8.77
CA GLY A 34 3.87 -10.50 -9.73
C GLY A 34 3.55 -10.15 -11.18
N LEU A 35 2.29 -9.90 -11.54
CA LEU A 35 1.91 -9.50 -12.90
C LEU A 35 2.50 -8.14 -13.31
N PHE A 36 2.54 -7.17 -12.39
CA PHE A 36 3.23 -5.90 -12.66
C PHE A 36 4.74 -6.07 -12.77
N ILE A 37 5.34 -6.93 -11.95
CA ILE A 37 6.80 -7.07 -11.86
C ILE A 37 7.37 -8.06 -12.89
N LEU A 38 6.55 -8.93 -13.48
CA LEU A 38 6.98 -9.94 -14.46
C LEU A 38 7.78 -9.35 -15.65
N PRO A 39 7.37 -8.25 -16.30
CA PRO A 39 8.17 -7.64 -17.37
C PRO A 39 9.56 -7.20 -16.90
N ILE A 40 9.67 -6.72 -15.65
CA ILE A 40 10.94 -6.31 -15.05
C ILE A 40 11.84 -7.50 -14.80
N LEU A 41 11.29 -8.61 -14.29
CA LEU A 41 12.05 -9.85 -14.11
C LEU A 41 12.62 -10.35 -15.44
N LEU A 42 11.84 -10.29 -16.52
CA LEU A 42 12.33 -10.64 -17.86
C LEU A 42 13.45 -9.69 -18.28
N LEU A 43 13.29 -8.38 -18.12
CA LEU A 43 14.33 -7.39 -18.45
C LEU A 43 15.63 -7.64 -17.68
N GLN A 44 15.57 -7.96 -16.39
CA GLN A 44 16.76 -8.27 -15.58
C GLN A 44 17.57 -9.46 -16.13
N VAL A 45 16.92 -10.40 -16.82
CA VAL A 45 17.59 -11.57 -17.41
C VAL A 45 18.29 -11.23 -18.72
N VAL A 46 17.64 -10.49 -19.61
CA VAL A 46 18.15 -10.22 -20.98
C VAL A 46 19.08 -9.01 -21.08
N VAL A 47 18.95 -8.03 -20.19
CA VAL A 47 19.69 -6.77 -20.28
C VAL A 47 21.14 -6.92 -19.74
N PRO A 48 22.17 -6.31 -20.37
CA PRO A 48 23.55 -6.33 -19.85
C PRO A 48 23.68 -5.75 -18.43
N GLU A 49 24.70 -6.18 -17.68
CA GLU A 49 24.82 -5.83 -16.25
C GLU A 49 24.94 -4.33 -16.00
N GLU A 50 25.61 -3.59 -16.89
CA GLU A 50 25.74 -2.12 -16.82
C GLU A 50 24.39 -1.37 -16.81
N PHE A 51 23.33 -1.97 -17.34
CA PHE A 51 21.99 -1.39 -17.39
C PHE A 51 21.07 -1.86 -16.26
N LEU A 52 21.49 -2.77 -15.39
CA LEU A 52 20.64 -3.29 -14.30
C LEU A 52 20.18 -2.18 -13.36
N SER A 53 21.02 -1.17 -13.11
CA SER A 53 20.64 -0.01 -12.29
C SER A 53 19.46 0.76 -12.89
N VAL A 54 19.39 0.87 -14.23
CA VAL A 54 18.26 1.49 -14.94
C VAL A 54 17.02 0.61 -14.80
N VAL A 55 17.16 -0.70 -14.95
CA VAL A 55 16.06 -1.67 -14.75
C VAL A 55 15.52 -1.57 -13.32
N ASP A 56 16.36 -1.36 -12.31
CA ASP A 56 15.94 -1.18 -10.91
C ASP A 56 15.22 0.16 -10.69
N ARG A 57 15.61 1.23 -11.39
CA ARG A 57 14.82 2.48 -11.35
C ARG A 57 13.44 2.28 -11.98
N VAL A 58 13.36 1.54 -13.07
CA VAL A 58 12.08 1.19 -13.71
C VAL A 58 11.29 0.22 -12.82
N SER A 59 11.91 -0.70 -12.08
CA SER A 59 11.20 -1.63 -11.19
C SER A 59 10.41 -0.89 -10.11
N ASN A 60 11.00 0.15 -9.51
CA ASN A 60 10.35 0.99 -8.51
C ASN A 60 9.05 1.62 -9.03
N ILE A 61 9.01 1.97 -10.32
CA ILE A 61 7.84 2.50 -10.98
C ILE A 61 6.72 1.45 -11.04
N PHE A 62 7.05 0.22 -11.42
CA PHE A 62 6.09 -0.87 -11.47
C PHE A 62 5.61 -1.30 -10.08
N PHE A 63 6.47 -1.26 -9.05
CA PHE A 63 6.07 -1.51 -7.67
C PHE A 63 5.04 -0.48 -7.17
N MET A 64 5.18 0.77 -7.58
CA MET A 64 4.20 1.81 -7.25
C MET A 64 2.83 1.53 -7.87
N ALA A 65 2.79 1.07 -9.12
CA ALA A 65 1.55 0.64 -9.77
C ALA A 65 0.96 -0.63 -9.13
N ALA A 66 1.82 -1.59 -8.76
CA ALA A 66 1.41 -2.80 -8.05
C ALA A 66 0.75 -2.48 -6.71
N SER A 67 1.30 -1.52 -5.95
CA SER A 67 0.71 -1.03 -4.70
C SER A 67 -0.75 -0.60 -4.88
N ALA A 68 -1.13 -0.03 -6.03
CA ALA A 68 -2.50 0.42 -6.27
C ALA A 68 -3.48 -0.76 -6.42
N ALA A 69 -3.04 -1.87 -7.02
CA ALA A 69 -3.83 -3.10 -7.06
C ALA A 69 -3.96 -3.71 -5.67
N VAL A 70 -2.88 -3.68 -4.87
CA VAL A 70 -2.89 -4.17 -3.48
C VAL A 70 -3.88 -3.37 -2.63
N VAL A 71 -3.95 -2.05 -2.79
CA VAL A 71 -4.95 -1.21 -2.11
C VAL A 71 -6.38 -1.67 -2.43
N LEU A 72 -6.69 -2.00 -3.68
CA LEU A 72 -8.01 -2.52 -4.05
C LEU A 72 -8.28 -3.89 -3.40
N ILE A 73 -7.30 -4.80 -3.44
CA ILE A 73 -7.45 -6.14 -2.85
C ILE A 73 -7.64 -6.03 -1.33
N ALA A 74 -6.83 -5.21 -0.66
CA ALA A 74 -6.95 -4.95 0.77
C ALA A 74 -8.30 -4.29 1.11
N SER A 75 -8.75 -3.32 0.31
CA SER A 75 -10.03 -2.67 0.50
C SER A 75 -11.20 -3.65 0.40
N GLU A 76 -11.20 -4.50 -0.62
CA GLU A 76 -12.25 -5.51 -0.82
C GLU A 76 -12.21 -6.57 0.30
N GLY A 77 -11.02 -7.05 0.65
CA GLY A 77 -10.85 -8.01 1.74
C GLY A 77 -11.26 -7.45 3.10
N TYR A 78 -10.99 -6.16 3.36
CA TYR A 78 -11.42 -5.46 4.57
C TYR A 78 -12.95 -5.31 4.62
N MET A 79 -13.62 -5.29 3.48
CA MET A 79 -15.08 -5.33 3.36
C MET A 79 -15.67 -6.74 3.42
N GLY A 80 -14.83 -7.76 3.58
CA GLY A 80 -15.24 -9.17 3.54
C GLY A 80 -15.57 -9.69 2.13
N ARG A 81 -15.18 -8.95 1.09
CA ARG A 81 -15.31 -9.37 -0.31
C ARG A 81 -13.97 -9.92 -0.79
N GLN A 82 -13.99 -10.69 -1.87
CA GLN A 82 -12.77 -11.18 -2.52
C GLN A 82 -12.57 -10.46 -3.84
N LEU A 83 -11.32 -10.07 -4.12
CA LEU A 83 -10.92 -9.53 -5.40
C LEU A 83 -9.77 -10.36 -5.94
N ASP A 84 -9.96 -10.91 -7.14
CA ASP A 84 -8.91 -11.62 -7.86
C ASP A 84 -7.77 -10.66 -8.30
N GLY A 85 -6.54 -11.15 -8.26
CA GLY A 85 -5.34 -10.35 -8.55
C GLY A 85 -5.30 -9.84 -9.99
N VAL A 86 -5.70 -10.66 -10.96
CA VAL A 86 -5.75 -10.25 -12.39
C VAL A 86 -6.80 -9.14 -12.57
N THR A 87 -7.94 -9.30 -11.91
CA THR A 87 -9.02 -8.30 -11.94
C THR A 87 -8.58 -6.98 -11.29
N ALA A 88 -7.82 -7.04 -10.19
CA ALA A 88 -7.25 -5.85 -9.54
C ALA A 88 -6.31 -5.08 -10.49
N VAL A 89 -5.41 -5.78 -11.19
CA VAL A 89 -4.49 -5.18 -12.18
C VAL A 89 -5.27 -4.45 -13.28
N LYS A 90 -6.33 -5.07 -13.83
CA LYS A 90 -7.17 -4.43 -14.87
C LYS A 90 -7.84 -3.14 -14.37
N ARG A 91 -8.29 -3.10 -13.12
CA ARG A 91 -8.92 -1.92 -12.51
C ARG A 91 -7.93 -0.76 -12.29
N VAL A 92 -6.64 -1.05 -12.07
CA VAL A 92 -5.60 0.00 -11.93
C VAL A 92 -5.39 0.78 -13.23
N ASN A 93 -5.50 0.12 -14.39
CA ASN A 93 -5.18 0.74 -15.68
C ASN A 93 -6.01 2.01 -15.97
N GLY A 94 -7.28 2.03 -15.55
CA GLY A 94 -8.14 3.21 -15.70
C GLY A 94 -7.77 4.41 -14.82
N ARG A 95 -6.90 4.23 -13.81
CA ARG A 95 -6.50 5.26 -12.85
C ARG A 95 -4.99 5.47 -12.76
N PHE A 96 -4.23 4.87 -13.66
CA PHE A 96 -2.76 4.90 -13.65
C PHE A 96 -2.23 6.34 -13.50
N MET A 97 -2.70 7.27 -14.33
CA MET A 97 -2.24 8.68 -14.27
C MET A 97 -2.55 9.37 -12.94
N SER A 98 -3.67 9.03 -12.29
CA SER A 98 -4.01 9.62 -10.98
C SER A 98 -3.17 9.03 -9.86
N VAL A 99 -2.84 7.73 -9.90
CA VAL A 99 -1.91 7.10 -8.96
C VAL A 99 -0.52 7.70 -9.09
N TRP A 100 -0.04 7.90 -10.32
CA TRP A 100 1.24 8.54 -10.60
C TRP A 100 1.28 9.99 -10.13
N GLY A 101 0.26 10.78 -10.47
CA GLY A 101 0.14 12.16 -10.00
C GLY A 101 0.15 12.23 -8.47
N ALA A 102 -0.61 11.34 -7.80
CA ALA A 102 -0.67 11.30 -6.34
C ALA A 102 0.70 10.97 -5.72
N ALA A 103 1.43 10.00 -6.27
CA ALA A 103 2.75 9.62 -5.76
C ALA A 103 3.82 10.71 -5.98
N ILE A 104 3.80 11.39 -7.13
CA ILE A 104 4.71 12.51 -7.39
C ILE A 104 4.42 13.66 -6.41
N ILE A 105 3.15 14.02 -6.24
CA ILE A 105 2.70 15.05 -5.31
C ILE A 105 3.12 14.69 -3.87
N GLN A 106 2.90 13.44 -3.45
CA GLN A 106 3.34 12.92 -2.17
C GLN A 106 4.86 13.02 -2.00
N GLY A 107 5.65 12.53 -2.97
CA GLY A 107 7.10 12.56 -2.93
C GLY A 107 7.67 13.98 -2.85
N LEU A 108 7.11 14.91 -3.64
CA LEU A 108 7.52 16.32 -3.61
C LEU A 108 7.20 16.98 -2.28
N MET A 109 6.00 16.78 -1.72
CA MET A 109 5.65 17.36 -0.41
C MET A 109 6.51 16.83 0.73
N ILE A 110 6.77 15.52 0.75
CA ILE A 110 7.65 14.91 1.76
C ILE A 110 9.08 15.42 1.56
N GLY A 111 9.58 15.42 0.32
CA GLY A 111 10.94 15.87 -0.01
C GLY A 111 11.16 17.33 0.34
N ILE A 112 10.30 18.24 -0.11
CA ILE A 112 10.35 19.67 0.22
C ILE A 112 10.19 19.88 1.73
N GLY A 113 9.27 19.15 2.36
CA GLY A 113 9.08 19.20 3.79
C GLY A 113 10.37 18.88 4.54
N LEU A 114 11.00 17.75 4.23
CA LEU A 114 12.27 17.32 4.83
C LEU A 114 13.43 18.26 4.52
N LEU A 115 13.49 18.84 3.31
CA LEU A 115 14.50 19.82 2.92
C LEU A 115 14.40 21.11 3.73
N LEU A 116 13.17 21.55 4.01
CA LEU A 116 12.95 22.74 4.84
C LEU A 116 13.31 22.43 6.29
N LEU A 117 12.75 21.37 6.89
CA LEU A 117 13.06 20.85 8.23
C LEU A 117 12.47 19.45 8.43
N VAL A 118 12.97 18.66 9.39
CA VAL A 118 12.42 17.31 9.66
C VAL A 118 10.92 17.32 10.00
N ILE A 119 10.46 18.28 10.82
CA ILE A 119 9.08 18.35 11.31
C ILE A 119 8.05 18.57 10.17
N PRO A 120 8.21 19.57 9.28
CA PRO A 120 7.36 19.71 8.09
C PRO A 120 7.32 18.46 7.20
N GLY A 121 8.44 17.77 7.04
CA GLY A 121 8.50 16.50 6.30
C GLY A 121 7.63 15.42 6.92
N LEU A 122 7.64 15.27 8.24
CA LEU A 122 6.77 14.33 8.95
C LEU A 122 5.29 14.71 8.83
N ILE A 123 4.95 15.99 8.95
CA ILE A 123 3.57 16.45 8.77
C ILE A 123 3.09 16.17 7.34
N ALA A 124 3.93 16.42 6.33
CA ALA A 124 3.62 16.10 4.94
C ALA A 124 3.42 14.59 4.72
N ALA A 125 4.27 13.74 5.31
CA ALA A 125 4.11 12.29 5.25
C ALA A 125 2.77 11.85 5.86
N ALA A 126 2.41 12.42 7.02
CA ALA A 126 1.14 12.15 7.67
C ALA A 126 -0.06 12.62 6.87
N TRP A 127 0.01 13.78 6.19
CA TRP A 127 -1.10 14.28 5.38
C TRP A 127 -1.28 13.55 4.06
N THR A 128 -0.24 12.90 3.56
CA THR A 128 -0.24 12.26 2.23
C THR A 128 -0.39 10.74 2.29
N PHE A 129 -0.34 10.12 3.47
CA PHE A 129 -0.35 8.68 3.66
C PHE A 129 -1.49 7.95 2.92
N GLY A 130 -2.65 8.60 2.81
CA GLY A 130 -3.91 8.06 2.31
C GLY A 130 -4.25 8.46 0.88
N MET A 131 -3.35 9.15 0.15
CA MET A 131 -3.64 9.66 -1.18
C MET A 131 -3.95 8.53 -2.18
N GLN A 132 -3.16 7.46 -2.16
CA GLN A 132 -3.36 6.31 -3.04
C GLN A 132 -4.69 5.61 -2.77
N GLN A 133 -5.09 5.52 -1.49
CA GLN A 133 -6.36 4.98 -1.04
C GLN A 133 -7.52 5.87 -1.51
N ALA A 134 -7.41 7.19 -1.38
CA ALA A 134 -8.41 8.11 -1.90
C ALA A 134 -8.57 7.99 -3.44
N VAL A 135 -7.48 7.80 -4.19
CA VAL A 135 -7.56 7.56 -5.64
C VAL A 135 -8.20 6.22 -5.96
N MET A 136 -7.79 5.13 -5.30
CA MET A 136 -8.22 3.78 -5.67
C MET A 136 -9.59 3.40 -5.10
N ILE A 137 -9.87 3.78 -3.85
CA ILE A 137 -11.10 3.43 -3.14
C ILE A 137 -12.20 4.44 -3.44
N GLU A 138 -11.90 5.75 -3.38
CA GLU A 138 -12.92 6.79 -3.57
C GLU A 138 -12.97 7.39 -4.99
N GLY A 139 -12.05 7.02 -5.88
CA GLY A 139 -12.04 7.54 -7.26
C GLY A 139 -11.68 9.01 -7.40
N ARG A 140 -10.97 9.56 -6.40
CA ARG A 140 -10.46 10.93 -6.44
C ARG A 140 -9.37 11.08 -7.51
N LYS A 141 -9.25 12.28 -8.07
CA LYS A 141 -8.07 12.67 -8.86
C LYS A 141 -6.89 12.94 -7.93
N ALA A 142 -5.69 13.05 -8.49
CA ALA A 142 -4.46 13.27 -7.71
C ALA A 142 -4.55 14.47 -6.75
N ASN A 143 -5.05 15.63 -7.21
CA ASN A 143 -5.16 16.82 -6.36
C ASN A 143 -6.22 16.64 -5.25
N ASP A 144 -7.42 16.19 -5.61
CA ASP A 144 -8.51 15.94 -4.65
C ASP A 144 -8.13 14.87 -3.62
N SER A 145 -7.26 13.93 -4.00
CA SER A 145 -6.77 12.87 -3.11
C SER A 145 -5.92 13.41 -1.97
N PHE A 146 -5.18 14.51 -2.19
CA PHE A 146 -4.40 15.15 -1.15
C PHE A 146 -5.30 15.78 -0.09
N GLU A 147 -6.28 16.59 -0.52
CA GLU A 147 -7.21 17.23 0.40
C GLU A 147 -7.94 16.19 1.24
N ARG A 148 -8.41 15.12 0.58
CA ARG A 148 -9.07 14.00 1.24
C ARG A 148 -8.18 13.31 2.28
N SER A 149 -6.94 12.98 1.92
CA SER A 149 -5.99 12.34 2.83
C SER A 149 -5.64 13.25 4.01
N ARG A 150 -5.41 14.54 3.75
CA ARG A 150 -5.13 15.55 4.78
C ARG A 150 -6.31 15.70 5.74
N ASP A 151 -7.53 15.75 5.23
CA ASP A 151 -8.73 15.90 6.05
C ASP A 151 -8.99 14.67 6.91
N LEU A 152 -8.57 13.47 6.50
CA LEU A 152 -8.57 12.27 7.34
C LEU A 152 -7.43 12.29 8.38
N ALA A 153 -6.23 12.74 8.02
CA ALA A 153 -5.06 12.75 8.91
C ALA A 153 -5.10 13.86 9.99
N ARG A 154 -5.72 15.01 9.73
CA ARG A 154 -5.76 16.18 10.63
C ARG A 154 -6.25 15.81 12.04
N GLY A 155 -5.55 16.19 13.11
CA GLY A 155 -5.94 15.83 14.48
C GLY A 155 -5.62 14.38 14.90
N ASN A 156 -5.13 13.53 14.00
CA ASN A 156 -4.64 12.17 14.29
C ASN A 156 -3.21 11.94 13.76
N LEU A 157 -2.41 13.00 13.61
CA LEU A 157 -1.08 12.93 12.99
C LEU A 157 -0.15 11.94 13.68
N MET A 158 -0.15 11.92 15.02
CA MET A 158 0.70 11.00 15.78
C MET A 158 0.28 9.54 15.57
N HIS A 159 -1.02 9.27 15.45
CA HIS A 159 -1.52 7.93 15.17
C HIS A 159 -1.08 7.45 13.77
N VAL A 160 -1.16 8.32 12.78
CA VAL A 160 -0.68 8.05 11.41
C VAL A 160 0.84 7.84 11.39
N LEU A 161 1.59 8.75 12.01
CA LEU A 161 3.05 8.70 12.02
C LEU A 161 3.59 7.48 12.77
N LEU A 162 3.05 7.16 13.94
CA LEU A 162 3.47 5.97 14.68
C LEU A 162 3.13 4.69 13.92
N THR A 163 1.97 4.62 13.26
CA THR A 163 1.63 3.47 12.41
C THR A 163 2.60 3.35 11.24
N ALA A 164 2.94 4.46 10.58
CA ALA A 164 3.93 4.49 9.50
C ALA A 164 5.33 4.07 9.99
N VAL A 165 5.77 4.56 11.16
CA VAL A 165 7.06 4.18 11.76
C VAL A 165 7.09 2.71 12.14
N MET A 166 6.04 2.16 12.76
CA MET A 166 5.98 0.73 13.07
C MET A 166 6.01 -0.13 11.80
N THR A 167 5.27 0.27 10.77
CA THR A 167 5.30 -0.40 9.46
C THR A 167 6.70 -0.34 8.84
N LEU A 168 7.35 0.82 8.90
CA LEU A 168 8.72 1.00 8.42
C LEU A 168 9.68 0.10 9.19
N VAL A 169 9.64 0.07 10.52
CA VAL A 169 10.54 -0.77 11.33
C VAL A 169 10.34 -2.25 11.01
N ILE A 170 9.08 -2.73 10.94
CA ILE A 170 8.77 -4.12 10.64
C ILE A 170 9.28 -4.52 9.26
N THR A 171 8.98 -3.72 8.23
CA THR A 171 9.42 -3.99 6.85
C THR A 171 10.93 -3.88 6.72
N PHE A 172 11.56 -2.90 7.37
CA PHE A 172 13.00 -2.70 7.36
C PHE A 172 13.76 -3.89 7.98
N VAL A 173 13.33 -4.36 9.15
CA VAL A 173 13.92 -5.54 9.79
C VAL A 173 13.76 -6.79 8.91
N ALA A 174 12.57 -6.98 8.31
CA ALA A 174 12.32 -8.10 7.41
C ALA A 174 13.23 -8.04 6.17
N VAL A 175 13.34 -6.87 5.53
CA VAL A 175 14.17 -6.68 4.35
C VAL A 175 15.64 -6.90 4.67
N ILE A 176 16.18 -6.31 5.74
CA ILE A 176 17.59 -6.51 6.11
C ILE A 176 17.86 -7.98 6.39
N GLY A 177 17.02 -8.65 7.19
CA GLY A 177 17.19 -10.05 7.52
C GLY A 177 17.28 -10.93 6.28
N VAL A 178 16.39 -10.71 5.30
CA VAL A 178 16.42 -11.46 4.04
C VAL A 178 17.63 -11.08 3.19
N MET A 179 17.94 -9.78 3.04
CA MET A 179 19.05 -9.33 2.20
C MET A 179 20.42 -9.80 2.69
N VAL A 180 20.61 -9.89 4.00
CA VAL A 180 21.84 -10.45 4.59
C VAL A 180 22.00 -11.91 4.15
N VAL A 181 20.96 -12.73 4.29
CA VAL A 181 20.99 -14.14 3.88
C VAL A 181 21.23 -14.26 2.37
N LEU A 182 20.53 -13.47 1.55
CA LEU A 182 20.70 -13.50 0.11
C LEU A 182 22.11 -13.10 -0.32
N GLY A 183 22.72 -12.10 0.33
CA GLY A 183 24.09 -11.68 0.02
C GLY A 183 25.16 -12.74 0.32
N TYR A 184 24.90 -13.65 1.25
CA TYR A 184 25.77 -14.81 1.49
C TYR A 184 25.54 -15.95 0.51
N VAL A 185 24.30 -16.14 0.05
CA VAL A 185 23.92 -17.26 -0.83
C VAL A 185 24.21 -16.94 -2.31
N PHE A 186 24.03 -15.69 -2.73
CA PHE A 186 24.15 -15.26 -4.13
C PHE A 186 25.32 -14.30 -4.29
N THR A 187 26.31 -14.69 -5.10
CA THR A 187 27.52 -13.90 -5.35
C THR A 187 27.48 -13.09 -6.65
N GLY A 188 26.60 -13.46 -7.59
CA GLY A 188 26.45 -12.76 -8.87
C GLY A 188 25.41 -11.65 -8.81
N THR A 189 25.75 -10.45 -9.27
CA THR A 189 24.88 -9.25 -9.27
C THR A 189 23.50 -9.53 -9.87
N ARG A 190 23.45 -10.14 -11.06
CA ARG A 190 22.18 -10.49 -11.71
C ARG A 190 21.34 -11.45 -10.87
N SER A 191 21.95 -12.52 -10.35
CA SER A 191 21.23 -13.51 -9.55
C SER A 191 20.68 -12.91 -8.25
N LEU A 192 21.47 -12.05 -7.60
CA LEU A 192 21.05 -11.33 -6.40
C LEU A 192 19.88 -10.37 -6.69
N ASN A 193 19.92 -9.62 -7.80
CA ASN A 193 18.86 -8.70 -8.18
C ASN A 193 17.53 -9.41 -8.47
N ILE A 194 17.58 -10.53 -9.20
CA ILE A 194 16.38 -11.33 -9.51
C ILE A 194 15.75 -11.86 -8.22
N VAL A 195 16.55 -12.48 -7.34
CA VAL A 195 16.03 -13.07 -6.10
C VAL A 195 15.54 -11.98 -5.14
N SER A 196 16.24 -10.85 -5.08
CA SER A 196 15.80 -9.66 -4.33
C SER A 196 14.44 -9.16 -4.82
N THR A 197 14.25 -9.09 -6.14
CA THR A 197 12.98 -8.66 -6.75
C THR A 197 11.84 -9.64 -6.42
N LEU A 198 12.11 -10.95 -6.43
CA LEU A 198 11.14 -11.98 -6.03
C LEU A 198 10.73 -11.86 -4.57
N VAL A 199 11.68 -11.58 -3.67
CA VAL A 199 11.37 -11.30 -2.26
C VAL A 199 10.54 -10.03 -2.11
N MET A 200 10.83 -8.99 -2.88
CA MET A 200 10.09 -7.72 -2.81
C MET A 200 8.65 -7.82 -3.29
N ILE A 201 8.33 -8.79 -4.16
CA ILE A 201 6.94 -9.11 -4.52
C ILE A 201 6.13 -9.51 -3.27
N LEU A 202 6.77 -10.16 -2.29
CA LEU A 202 6.14 -10.56 -1.03
C LEU A 202 6.15 -9.43 0.00
N LEU A 203 7.29 -8.77 0.20
CA LEU A 203 7.44 -7.84 1.33
C LEU A 203 6.80 -6.46 1.08
N ASN A 204 6.90 -5.93 -0.14
CA ASN A 204 6.47 -4.58 -0.46
C ASN A 204 4.96 -4.32 -0.25
N PRO A 205 4.04 -5.24 -0.63
CA PRO A 205 2.61 -5.02 -0.47
C PRO A 205 2.14 -4.79 0.97
N LEU A 206 2.92 -5.21 1.99
CA LEU A 206 2.54 -5.05 3.40
C LEU A 206 2.22 -3.59 3.76
N ALA A 207 3.03 -2.63 3.30
CA ALA A 207 2.81 -1.22 3.59
C ALA A 207 1.49 -0.70 2.99
N ALA A 208 1.14 -1.14 1.79
CA ALA A 208 -0.12 -0.77 1.14
C ALA A 208 -1.34 -1.34 1.89
N VAL A 209 -1.24 -2.57 2.40
CA VAL A 209 -2.29 -3.19 3.22
C VAL A 209 -2.45 -2.44 4.55
N VAL A 210 -1.36 -2.13 5.25
CA VAL A 210 -1.40 -1.37 6.52
C VAL A 210 -2.03 0.00 6.31
N ASN A 211 -1.58 0.75 5.29
CA ASN A 211 -2.13 2.08 5.00
C ASN A 211 -3.61 2.01 4.61
N THR A 212 -4.07 0.92 3.99
CA THR A 212 -5.48 0.70 3.69
C THR A 212 -6.31 0.49 4.95
N VAL A 213 -5.82 -0.31 5.91
CA VAL A 213 -6.49 -0.50 7.21
C VAL A 213 -6.53 0.81 7.99
N LEU A 214 -5.41 1.55 8.05
CA LEU A 214 -5.32 2.86 8.68
C LEU A 214 -6.28 3.87 8.02
N TYR A 215 -6.42 3.83 6.70
CA TYR A 215 -7.34 4.69 5.97
C TYR A 215 -8.79 4.47 6.39
N TYR A 216 -9.23 3.21 6.48
CA TYR A 216 -10.56 2.87 7.00
C TYR A 216 -10.72 3.22 8.48
N ASP A 217 -9.69 3.00 9.30
CA ASP A 217 -9.71 3.37 10.71
C ASP A 217 -9.96 4.88 10.90
N LEU A 218 -9.25 5.73 10.16
CA LEU A 218 -9.47 7.18 10.24
C LEU A 218 -10.86 7.59 9.72
N ARG A 219 -11.38 6.91 8.70
CA ARG A 219 -12.76 7.14 8.23
C ARG A 219 -13.80 6.75 9.28
N ILE A 220 -13.60 5.64 9.99
CA ILE A 220 -14.46 5.24 11.11
C ILE A 220 -14.37 6.29 12.23
N ARG A 221 -13.15 6.70 12.64
CA ARG A 221 -12.92 7.69 13.70
C ARG A 221 -13.55 9.05 13.41
N LYS A 222 -13.54 9.50 12.15
CA LYS A 222 -13.96 10.87 11.79
C LYS A 222 -15.34 10.98 11.19
N GLU A 223 -15.77 9.97 10.46
CA GLU A 223 -16.97 10.04 9.62
C GLU A 223 -18.09 9.12 10.12
N GLY A 224 -17.83 8.30 11.16
CA GLY A 224 -18.76 7.25 11.56
C GLY A 224 -19.00 6.26 10.41
N TYR A 225 -17.94 5.93 9.66
CA TYR A 225 -18.06 5.12 8.45
C TYR A 225 -18.66 3.73 8.69
N ASP A 226 -18.46 3.18 9.88
CA ASP A 226 -19.15 1.99 10.37
C ASP A 226 -20.68 2.16 10.33
N VAL A 227 -21.20 3.28 10.84
CA VAL A 227 -22.63 3.61 10.82
C VAL A 227 -23.15 3.74 9.39
N GLN A 228 -22.39 4.39 8.50
CA GLN A 228 -22.78 4.53 7.09
C GLN A 228 -22.97 3.17 6.40
N VAL A 229 -22.01 2.26 6.61
CA VAL A 229 -22.09 0.89 6.06
C VAL A 229 -23.25 0.10 6.69
N TYR A 230 -23.53 0.28 7.98
CA TYR A 230 -24.68 -0.34 8.63
C TYR A 230 -26.01 0.13 8.01
N THR A 231 -26.19 1.44 7.82
CA THR A 231 -27.40 1.99 7.19
C THR A 231 -27.57 1.49 5.76
N GLU A 232 -26.50 1.51 4.95
CA GLU A 232 -26.55 1.03 3.56
C GLU A 232 -26.93 -0.46 3.47
N ARG A 233 -26.43 -1.30 4.40
CA ARG A 233 -26.81 -2.72 4.46
C ARG A 233 -28.26 -2.94 4.86
N MET A 234 -28.78 -2.11 5.78
CA MET A 234 -30.20 -2.14 6.16
C MET A 234 -31.09 -1.75 4.98
N ASP A 235 -30.75 -0.68 4.27
CA ASP A 235 -31.48 -0.22 3.08
C ASP A 235 -31.45 -1.27 1.95
N ALA A 236 -30.34 -1.99 1.82
CA ALA A 236 -30.19 -3.07 0.85
C ALA A 236 -30.86 -4.41 1.27
N GLY A 237 -31.46 -4.48 2.46
CA GLY A 237 -32.11 -5.70 2.97
C GLY A 237 -31.14 -6.85 3.28
N VAL A 238 -29.84 -6.55 3.48
CA VAL A 238 -28.82 -7.56 3.79
C VAL A 238 -28.75 -7.74 5.30
N PRO A 239 -28.89 -8.98 5.84
CA PRO A 239 -28.85 -9.22 7.28
C PRO A 239 -27.49 -8.79 7.87
N VAL A 240 -27.58 -7.96 8.91
CA VAL A 240 -26.42 -7.42 9.62
C VAL A 240 -25.93 -8.46 10.62
N ALA A 241 -24.71 -8.98 10.46
CA ALA A 241 -24.11 -9.84 11.47
C ALA A 241 -23.75 -8.99 12.70
N GLY A 242 -24.40 -9.29 13.82
CA GLY A 242 -24.08 -8.76 15.15
C GLY A 242 -22.88 -9.46 15.78
#